data_AF-Q9US15-F1
#
_entry.id   AF-Q9US15-F1
#
_cell.length_a   1.000
_cell.length_b   1.000
_cell.length_c   1.000
_cell.angle_alpha   90.00
_cell.angle_beta   90.00
_cell.angle_gamma   90.00
#
_symmetry.space_group_name_H-M   'P 1'
#
loop_
_entity.id
_entity.type
_entity.pdbx_description
1 polymer ?
#
loop_
_entity_poly.entity_id
_entity_poly.type
_entity_poly.pdbx_seq_one_letter_code
_entity_poly.pdbx_strand_id
1 'polypeptide(L)'
;MPTKTKKRSVLEAERKKIGLDHAPKEDESVDDNFPKQFKRLLQQKEYHESKKKEIKKGNLKNKKKKDYGKIQRLPGERLSEFSQRVNKAIPVSFKSGPSKIDEFTDKKEKKKIAKRKEKRERDWNEIEENFEDKTWEADTTGQFIQIESRKKRKNSPDPWANLQTKPSFGETVQAPPELPELKIKETKYLENVPKVNNMGQTESMARRQALGKQRLELIEKYRELMKTKRK
;
A
#
# COMPACT_ATOMS: atom_id res chain seq x y z
N MET A 1 -23.03 19.27 15.58
CA MET A 1 -21.62 18.88 15.37
C MET A 1 -20.83 19.15 16.65
N PRO A 2 -20.31 18.15 17.38
CA PRO A 2 -19.51 18.41 18.57
C PRO A 2 -18.22 19.14 18.19
N THR A 3 -17.95 20.25 18.88
CA THR A 3 -16.72 21.05 18.76
C THR A 3 -15.49 20.20 19.11
N LYS A 4 -14.30 20.58 18.61
CA LYS A 4 -13.05 19.81 18.79
C LYS A 4 -12.76 19.47 20.28
N THR A 5 -13.15 20.34 21.19
CA THR A 5 -13.01 20.14 22.65
C THR A 5 -13.91 19.01 23.18
N LYS A 6 -15.19 18.96 22.79
CA LYS A 6 -16.11 17.87 23.15
C LYS A 6 -15.66 16.50 22.62
N LYS A 7 -15.01 16.44 21.46
CA LYS A 7 -14.46 15.17 20.94
C LYS A 7 -13.31 14.64 21.81
N ARG A 8 -12.42 15.52 22.31
CA ARG A 8 -11.34 15.11 23.20
C ARG A 8 -11.87 14.59 24.54
N SER A 9 -12.85 15.27 25.15
CA SER A 9 -13.43 14.83 26.42
C SER A 9 -14.16 13.48 26.29
N VAL A 10 -14.84 13.23 25.18
CA VAL A 10 -15.46 11.92 24.89
C VAL A 10 -14.39 10.83 24.73
N LEU A 11 -13.33 11.09 23.97
CA LEU A 11 -12.23 10.14 23.80
C LEU A 11 -11.47 9.86 25.10
N GLU A 12 -11.27 10.86 25.96
CA GLU A 12 -10.68 10.68 27.29
C GLU A 12 -11.59 9.89 28.21
N ALA A 13 -12.91 10.14 28.18
CA ALA A 13 -13.88 9.36 28.92
C ALA A 13 -13.93 7.89 28.44
N GLU A 14 -13.83 7.64 27.13
CA GLU A 14 -13.72 6.30 26.56
C GLU A 14 -12.41 5.61 26.97
N ARG A 15 -11.27 6.32 26.92
CA ARG A 15 -9.98 5.80 27.39
C ARG A 15 -9.99 5.47 28.89
N LYS A 16 -10.56 6.36 29.71
CA LYS A 16 -10.72 6.13 31.15
C LYS A 16 -11.64 4.94 31.41
N LYS A 17 -12.76 4.79 30.69
CA LYS A 17 -13.64 3.60 30.80
C LYS A 17 -12.91 2.31 30.43
N ILE A 18 -12.16 2.28 29.33
CA ILE A 18 -11.34 1.11 28.96
C ILE A 18 -10.31 0.80 30.06
N GLY A 19 -9.70 1.83 30.67
CA GLY A 19 -8.78 1.63 31.79
C GLY A 19 -9.45 1.17 33.09
N LEU A 20 -10.65 1.67 33.40
CA LEU A 20 -11.39 1.38 34.63
C LEU A 20 -12.08 0.01 34.57
N ASP A 21 -12.64 -0.35 33.41
CA ASP A 21 -13.24 -1.68 33.17
C ASP A 21 -12.15 -2.78 33.07
N HIS A 22 -10.88 -2.40 32.96
CA HIS A 22 -9.72 -3.31 32.98
C HIS A 22 -8.87 -3.17 34.24
N ALA A 23 -9.24 -2.28 35.17
CA ALA A 23 -8.68 -2.33 36.51
C ALA A 23 -9.13 -3.67 37.13
N PRO A 24 -8.23 -4.43 37.77
CA PRO A 24 -8.61 -5.69 38.40
C PRO A 24 -9.73 -5.39 39.41
N LYS A 25 -10.94 -5.88 39.14
CA LYS A 25 -11.92 -6.05 40.20
C LYS A 25 -11.41 -7.22 41.02
N GLU A 26 -11.29 -7.03 42.33
CA GLU A 26 -10.99 -8.11 43.28
C GLU A 26 -12.22 -9.03 43.37
N ASP A 27 -12.58 -9.67 42.26
CA ASP A 27 -13.60 -10.70 42.27
C ASP A 27 -12.90 -11.99 42.74
N GLU A 28 -13.13 -12.33 44.00
CA GLU A 28 -12.52 -13.42 44.79
C GLU A 28 -12.84 -14.85 44.30
N SER A 29 -13.38 -15.03 43.09
CA SER A 29 -14.04 -16.29 42.70
C SER A 29 -13.27 -17.22 41.77
N VAL A 30 -12.00 -16.93 41.44
CA VAL A 30 -11.19 -17.84 40.63
C VAL A 30 -9.95 -18.25 41.42
N ASP A 31 -10.07 -19.41 42.07
CA ASP A 31 -9.06 -20.21 42.78
C ASP A 31 -7.65 -19.60 42.81
N ASP A 32 -7.21 -19.24 44.02
CA ASP A 32 -5.97 -18.51 44.33
C ASP A 32 -4.64 -19.17 43.92
N ASN A 33 -4.70 -20.34 43.28
CA ASN A 33 -3.52 -21.07 42.85
C ASN A 33 -2.87 -20.54 41.56
N PHE A 34 -3.48 -19.56 40.88
CA PHE A 34 -2.85 -18.95 39.70
C PHE A 34 -2.08 -17.68 40.03
N PRO A 35 -0.78 -17.58 39.67
CA PRO A 35 -0.01 -16.35 39.86
C PRO A 35 -0.69 -15.18 39.14
N LYS A 36 -0.71 -14.00 39.79
CA LYS A 36 -1.43 -12.80 39.32
C LYS A 36 -1.14 -12.45 37.84
N GLN A 37 0.09 -12.68 37.39
CA GLN A 37 0.49 -12.46 35.99
C GLN A 37 -0.24 -13.38 35.01
N PHE A 38 -0.51 -14.63 35.39
CA PHE A 38 -1.24 -15.59 34.57
C PHE A 38 -2.73 -15.27 34.50
N LYS A 39 -3.36 -14.86 35.62
CA LYS A 39 -4.74 -14.35 35.62
C LYS A 39 -4.91 -13.18 34.64
N ARG A 40 -3.94 -12.25 34.61
CA ARG A 40 -3.91 -11.13 33.66
C ARG A 40 -3.80 -11.59 32.20
N LEU A 41 -2.95 -12.58 31.93
CA LEU A 41 -2.77 -13.13 30.59
C LEU A 41 -4.06 -13.82 30.09
N LEU A 42 -4.74 -14.56 30.98
CA LEU A 42 -5.99 -15.25 30.66
C LEU A 42 -7.10 -14.26 30.29
N GLN A 43 -7.32 -13.23 31.13
CA GLN A 43 -8.30 -12.17 30.87
C GLN A 43 -8.00 -11.42 29.56
N GLN A 44 -6.73 -11.14 29.28
CA GLN A 44 -6.34 -10.50 28.02
C GLN A 44 -6.68 -11.38 26.81
N LYS A 45 -6.46 -12.69 26.91
CA LYS A 45 -6.80 -13.65 25.85
C LYS A 45 -8.31 -13.72 25.62
N GLU A 46 -9.10 -13.78 26.68
CA GLU A 46 -10.57 -13.79 26.61
C GLU A 46 -11.13 -12.53 25.96
N TYR A 47 -10.59 -11.35 26.29
CA TYR A 47 -10.97 -10.09 25.63
C TYR A 47 -10.68 -10.10 24.13
N HIS A 48 -9.51 -10.62 23.72
CA HIS A 48 -9.18 -10.73 22.30
C HIS A 48 -10.12 -11.71 21.57
N GLU A 49 -10.52 -12.79 22.22
CA GLU A 49 -11.45 -13.76 21.66
C GLU A 49 -12.88 -13.22 21.54
N SER A 50 -13.40 -12.52 22.57
CA SER A 50 -14.73 -11.92 22.55
C SER A 50 -14.83 -10.84 21.47
N LYS A 51 -13.84 -9.95 21.37
CA LYS A 51 -13.75 -8.91 20.33
C LYS A 51 -13.68 -9.51 18.92
N LYS A 52 -12.94 -10.62 18.75
CA LYS A 52 -12.87 -11.34 17.46
C LYS A 52 -14.23 -11.96 17.09
N LYS A 53 -14.99 -12.48 18.07
CA LYS A 53 -16.34 -13.02 17.85
C LYS A 53 -17.34 -11.92 17.48
N GLU A 54 -17.29 -10.76 18.12
CA GLU A 54 -18.16 -9.61 17.79
C GLU A 54 -17.94 -9.09 16.36
N ILE A 55 -16.67 -8.90 15.96
CA ILE A 55 -16.33 -8.45 14.61
C ILE A 55 -16.83 -9.45 13.54
N LYS A 56 -16.74 -10.76 13.82
CA LYS A 56 -17.27 -11.79 12.92
C LYS A 56 -18.80 -11.73 12.83
N LYS A 57 -19.51 -11.58 13.94
CA LYS A 57 -20.99 -11.48 13.97
C LYS A 57 -21.49 -10.23 13.24
N GLY A 58 -20.85 -9.07 13.43
CA GLY A 58 -21.21 -7.82 12.75
C GLY A 58 -21.10 -7.91 11.22
N ASN A 59 -20.10 -8.63 10.71
CA ASN A 59 -19.90 -8.79 9.26
C ASN A 59 -20.88 -9.76 8.58
N LEU A 60 -21.43 -10.73 9.31
CA LEU A 60 -22.36 -11.71 8.75
C LEU A 60 -23.79 -11.15 8.62
N LYS A 61 -24.23 -10.31 9.56
CA LYS A 61 -25.60 -9.75 9.54
C LYS A 61 -25.87 -8.78 8.37
N ASN A 62 -24.84 -8.19 7.77
CA ASN A 62 -24.99 -7.22 6.67
C ASN A 62 -24.95 -7.85 5.27
N LYS A 63 -24.85 -9.18 5.15
CA LYS A 63 -24.86 -9.87 3.84
C LYS A 63 -26.17 -10.58 3.55
N LYS A 64 -27.31 -9.89 3.69
CA LYS A 64 -28.53 -10.30 2.97
C LYS A 64 -28.32 -9.94 1.50
N LYS A 65 -28.18 -10.94 0.64
CA LYS A 65 -28.07 -10.78 -0.81
C LYS A 65 -29.32 -10.04 -1.28
N LYS A 66 -29.17 -8.81 -1.76
CA LYS A 66 -30.25 -8.15 -2.49
C LYS A 66 -30.25 -8.78 -3.88
N ASP A 67 -31.34 -9.41 -4.28
CA ASP A 67 -31.53 -9.81 -5.67
C ASP A 67 -31.60 -8.55 -6.52
N TYR A 68 -30.49 -8.23 -7.18
CA TYR A 68 -30.48 -7.21 -8.21
C TYR A 68 -31.04 -7.87 -9.46
N GLY A 69 -32.35 -7.73 -9.70
CA GLY A 69 -32.96 -8.06 -10.99
C GLY A 69 -32.24 -7.35 -12.15
N LYS A 70 -32.66 -7.61 -13.39
CA LYS A 70 -32.03 -7.08 -14.63
C LYS A 70 -31.61 -5.60 -14.47
N ILE A 71 -30.32 -5.33 -14.30
CA ILE A 71 -29.80 -4.01 -13.93
C ILE A 71 -29.89 -3.08 -15.15
N GLN A 72 -30.98 -2.33 -15.24
CA GLN A 72 -31.18 -1.28 -16.24
C GLN A 72 -30.85 0.09 -15.65
N ARG A 73 -30.47 1.04 -16.52
CA ARG A 73 -30.30 2.44 -16.14
C ARG A 73 -31.66 3.04 -15.82
N LEU A 74 -31.77 3.76 -14.69
CA LEU A 74 -32.99 4.49 -14.36
C LEU A 74 -33.06 5.79 -15.18
N PRO A 75 -34.26 6.29 -15.53
CA PRO A 75 -34.39 7.58 -16.19
C PRO A 75 -33.82 8.68 -15.27
N GLY A 76 -32.95 9.53 -15.82
CA GLY A 76 -32.29 10.62 -15.08
C GLY A 76 -31.03 10.23 -14.29
N GLU A 77 -30.64 8.94 -14.27
CA GLU A 77 -29.46 8.51 -13.52
C GLU A 77 -28.14 8.81 -14.26
N ARG A 78 -27.15 9.35 -13.53
CA ARG A 78 -25.81 9.58 -14.06
C ARG A 78 -25.07 8.25 -14.28
N LEU A 79 -24.23 8.19 -15.31
CA LEU A 79 -23.48 6.97 -15.68
C LEU A 79 -22.62 6.43 -14.52
N SER A 80 -22.12 7.32 -13.66
CA SER A 80 -21.36 6.99 -12.46
C SER A 80 -22.17 6.22 -11.42
N GLU A 81 -23.42 6.61 -11.20
CA GLU A 81 -24.30 5.98 -10.21
C GLU A 81 -24.71 4.58 -10.67
N PHE A 82 -25.01 4.45 -11.96
CA PHE A 82 -25.29 3.16 -12.58
C PHE A 82 -24.08 2.22 -12.45
N SER A 83 -22.87 2.71 -12.76
CA SER A 83 -21.64 1.93 -12.59
C SER A 83 -21.41 1.48 -11.14
N GLN A 84 -21.67 2.35 -10.17
CA GLN A 84 -21.60 1.98 -8.76
C GLN A 84 -22.63 0.91 -8.37
N ARG A 85 -23.85 0.99 -8.92
CA ARG A 85 -24.89 -0.02 -8.69
C ARG A 85 -24.51 -1.37 -9.30
N VAL A 86 -23.99 -1.37 -10.52
CA VAL A 86 -23.45 -2.56 -11.19
C VAL A 86 -22.32 -3.16 -10.35
N ASN A 87 -21.35 -2.35 -9.92
CA ASN A 87 -20.23 -2.82 -9.10
C ASN A 87 -20.68 -3.41 -7.75
N LYS A 88 -21.73 -2.85 -7.12
CA LYS A 88 -22.32 -3.40 -5.89
C LYS A 88 -23.12 -4.68 -6.12
N ALA A 89 -23.72 -4.81 -7.30
CA ALA A 89 -24.54 -5.96 -7.65
C ALA A 89 -23.72 -7.18 -8.04
N ILE A 90 -22.56 -6.97 -8.66
CA ILE A 90 -21.64 -8.06 -8.97
C ILE A 90 -21.11 -8.64 -7.64
N PRO A 91 -21.29 -9.95 -7.38
CA PRO A 91 -20.75 -10.62 -6.19
C PRO A 91 -19.22 -10.83 -6.27
N VAL A 92 -18.50 -9.96 -6.96
CA VAL A 92 -17.05 -9.94 -6.98
C VAL A 92 -16.63 -8.99 -5.88
N SER A 93 -16.34 -9.55 -4.71
CA SER A 93 -15.59 -8.80 -3.70
C SER A 93 -14.20 -8.57 -4.27
N PHE A 94 -14.00 -7.49 -5.02
CA PHE A 94 -12.66 -6.97 -5.19
C PHE A 94 -12.12 -6.78 -3.77
N LYS A 95 -11.05 -7.50 -3.43
CA LYS A 95 -10.32 -7.34 -2.17
C LYS A 95 -9.63 -5.98 -2.23
N SER A 96 -10.40 -4.89 -2.23
CA SER A 96 -9.89 -3.52 -2.17
C SER A 96 -9.67 -3.05 -0.73
N GLY A 97 -10.02 -3.89 0.26
CA GLY A 97 -9.48 -3.77 1.62
C GLY A 97 -8.07 -4.33 1.68
N PRO A 98 -7.21 -3.85 2.62
CA PRO A 98 -5.88 -4.41 2.79
C PRO A 98 -6.04 -5.92 2.96
N SER A 99 -5.48 -6.68 2.02
CA SER A 99 -5.42 -8.13 2.12
C SER A 99 -4.95 -8.48 3.52
N LYS A 100 -5.71 -9.31 4.24
CA LYS A 100 -5.24 -9.93 5.48
C LYS A 100 -4.03 -10.76 5.08
N ILE A 101 -2.85 -10.16 5.20
CA ILE A 101 -1.58 -10.84 5.00
C ILE A 101 -1.46 -11.84 6.15
N ASP A 102 -0.95 -13.01 5.80
CA ASP A 102 -0.87 -14.18 6.66
C ASP A 102 0.09 -13.89 7.84
N GLU A 103 -0.36 -14.17 9.07
CA GLU A 103 0.26 -13.72 10.33
C GLU A 103 1.76 -14.10 10.47
N PHE A 104 2.20 -15.10 9.71
CA PHE A 104 3.58 -15.61 9.76
C PHE A 104 4.56 -14.86 8.85
N THR A 105 4.08 -14.30 7.73
CA THR A 105 4.88 -13.43 6.84
C THR A 105 4.94 -11.97 7.31
N ASP A 106 4.08 -11.62 8.27
CA ASP A 106 3.83 -10.24 8.71
C ASP A 106 4.95 -9.58 9.49
N LYS A 107 5.76 -10.28 10.28
CA LYS A 107 6.73 -9.58 11.16
C LYS A 107 7.73 -8.74 10.36
N LYS A 108 8.24 -9.26 9.23
CA LYS A 108 9.16 -8.53 8.35
C LYS A 108 8.47 -7.39 7.62
N GLU A 109 7.27 -7.62 7.09
CA GLU A 109 6.51 -6.57 6.38
C GLU A 109 6.03 -5.48 7.33
N LYS A 110 5.52 -5.82 8.51
CA LYS A 110 5.14 -4.89 9.57
C LYS A 110 6.33 -4.05 10.02
N LYS A 111 7.52 -4.65 10.21
CA LYS A 111 8.76 -3.90 10.50
C LYS A 111 9.13 -2.95 9.36
N LYS A 112 8.99 -3.39 8.10
CA LYS A 112 9.25 -2.55 6.91
C LYS A 112 8.27 -1.38 6.78
N ILE A 113 6.98 -1.63 7.04
CA ILE A 113 5.92 -0.61 7.06
C ILE A 113 6.16 0.39 8.21
N ALA A 114 6.51 -0.10 9.40
CA ALA A 114 6.84 0.73 10.56
C ALA A 114 8.05 1.63 10.26
N LYS A 115 9.16 1.07 9.77
CA LYS A 115 10.36 1.83 9.37
C LYS A 115 10.05 2.89 8.30
N ARG A 116 9.14 2.59 7.37
CA ARG A 116 8.71 3.54 6.33
C ARG A 116 7.82 4.66 6.89
N LYS A 117 6.99 4.37 7.89
CA LYS A 117 6.19 5.39 8.61
C LYS A 117 7.08 6.29 9.43
N GLU A 118 8.00 5.71 10.20
CA GLU A 118 8.98 6.43 11.01
C GLU A 118 9.88 7.32 10.15
N LYS A 119 10.36 6.82 9.00
CA LYS A 119 11.11 7.66 8.06
C LYS A 119 10.27 8.84 7.57
N ARG A 120 9.02 8.60 7.19
CA ARG A 120 8.13 9.66 6.71
C ARG A 120 7.86 10.69 7.81
N GLU A 121 7.70 10.25 9.06
CA GLU A 121 7.51 11.13 10.21
C GLU A 121 8.77 11.96 10.51
N ARG A 122 9.96 11.35 10.45
CA ARG A 122 11.24 12.07 10.50
C ARG A 122 11.37 13.11 9.40
N ASP A 123 11.10 12.73 8.15
CA ASP A 123 11.15 13.65 7.00
C ASP A 123 10.15 14.82 7.19
N TRP A 124 8.97 14.56 7.79
CA TRP A 124 7.98 15.60 8.12
C TRP A 124 8.46 16.53 9.24
N ASN A 125 9.01 15.98 10.33
CA ASN A 125 9.52 16.77 11.45
C ASN A 125 10.72 17.62 11.01
N GLU A 126 11.62 17.10 10.19
CA GLU A 126 12.76 17.85 9.66
C GLU A 126 12.29 19.00 8.75
N ILE A 127 11.21 18.82 7.99
CA ILE A 127 10.60 19.91 7.20
C ILE A 127 9.97 20.96 8.14
N GLU A 128 9.34 20.55 9.23
CA GLU A 128 8.69 21.44 10.20
C GLU A 128 9.73 22.22 11.03
N GLU A 129 10.79 21.58 11.50
CA GLU A 129 11.93 22.21 12.20
C GLU A 129 12.66 23.22 11.31
N ASN A 130 12.97 22.84 10.05
CA ASN A 130 13.55 23.79 9.08
C ASN A 130 12.61 24.96 8.75
N PHE A 131 11.29 24.78 8.92
CA PHE A 131 10.32 25.85 8.74
C PHE A 131 10.30 26.77 9.97
N GLU A 132 10.29 26.20 11.18
CA GLU A 132 10.38 26.94 12.44
C GLU A 132 11.67 27.77 12.54
N ASP A 133 12.83 27.19 12.23
CA ASP A 133 14.13 27.89 12.21
C ASP A 133 14.11 29.09 11.26
N LYS A 134 13.57 28.91 10.04
CA LYS A 134 13.44 30.02 9.07
C LYS A 134 12.48 31.10 9.54
N THR A 135 11.40 30.73 10.24
CA THR A 135 10.48 31.72 10.81
C THR A 135 11.13 32.49 11.95
N TRP A 136 11.94 31.83 12.79
CA TRP A 136 12.63 32.49 13.90
C TRP A 136 13.78 33.41 13.41
N GLU A 137 14.55 32.99 12.41
CA GLU A 137 15.53 33.86 11.75
C GLU A 137 14.88 35.09 11.10
N ALA A 138 13.69 34.94 10.50
CA ALA A 138 12.96 36.07 9.91
C ALA A 138 12.47 37.07 10.98
N ASP A 139 11.97 36.58 12.12
CA ASP A 139 11.53 37.43 13.23
C ASP A 139 12.69 38.20 13.88
N THR A 140 13.88 37.62 13.93
CA THR A 140 15.08 38.26 14.51
C THR A 140 15.77 39.24 13.55
N THR A 141 15.76 38.98 12.24
CA THR A 141 16.43 39.83 11.24
C THR A 141 15.51 40.86 10.59
N GLY A 142 14.18 40.75 10.77
CA GLY A 142 13.19 41.63 10.16
C GLY A 142 13.08 41.51 8.64
N GLN A 143 13.73 40.51 8.03
CA GLN A 143 13.68 40.27 6.59
C GLN A 143 12.56 39.29 6.26
N PHE A 144 11.58 39.74 5.49
CA PHE A 144 10.48 38.91 5.00
C PHE A 144 11.02 37.84 4.03
N ILE A 145 11.13 36.59 4.52
CA ILE A 145 11.48 35.45 3.68
C ILE A 145 10.24 35.05 2.88
N GLN A 146 10.25 35.29 1.57
CA GLN A 146 9.18 34.86 0.68
C GLN A 146 9.11 33.33 0.69
N ILE A 147 8.10 32.79 1.37
CA ILE A 147 7.85 31.36 1.45
C ILE A 147 7.48 30.88 0.04
N GLU A 148 8.44 30.29 -0.68
CA GLU A 148 8.20 29.54 -1.90
C GLU A 148 7.41 28.27 -1.55
N SER A 149 6.14 28.47 -1.23
CA SER A 149 5.19 27.40 -1.01
C SER A 149 5.17 26.53 -2.26
N ARG A 150 5.79 25.35 -2.15
CA ARG A 150 5.77 24.30 -3.16
C ARG A 150 6.45 24.76 -4.45
N LYS A 151 7.78 24.66 -4.47
CA LYS A 151 8.58 24.56 -5.71
C LYS A 151 7.81 23.69 -6.70
N LYS A 152 7.12 24.33 -7.66
CA LYS A 152 6.32 23.61 -8.66
C LYS A 152 7.32 22.69 -9.32
N ARG A 153 7.06 21.39 -9.26
CA ARG A 153 7.84 20.41 -10.02
C ARG A 153 7.98 21.00 -11.41
N LYS A 154 9.22 21.18 -11.90
CA LYS A 154 9.44 21.58 -13.29
C LYS A 154 8.53 20.69 -14.12
N ASN A 155 7.62 21.28 -14.90
CA ASN A 155 6.71 20.52 -15.74
C ASN A 155 7.55 19.44 -16.41
N SER A 156 7.10 18.19 -16.33
CA SER A 156 7.80 17.08 -16.98
C SER A 156 8.15 17.52 -18.41
N PRO A 157 9.38 17.29 -18.90
CA PRO A 157 9.77 17.68 -20.24
C PRO A 157 8.65 17.31 -21.21
N ASP A 158 8.12 18.31 -21.92
CA ASP A 158 7.04 18.10 -22.88
C ASP A 158 7.49 17.00 -23.85
N PRO A 159 6.77 15.87 -23.99
CA PRO A 159 7.16 14.80 -24.89
C PRO A 159 7.31 15.26 -26.34
N TRP A 160 6.76 16.42 -26.69
CA TRP A 160 6.79 17.01 -28.02
C TRP A 160 7.79 18.16 -28.18
N ALA A 161 8.55 18.54 -27.15
CA ALA A 161 9.54 19.63 -27.26
C ALA A 161 10.59 19.37 -28.35
N ASN A 162 10.83 18.10 -28.70
CA ASN A 162 11.78 17.70 -29.74
C ASN A 162 11.20 17.73 -31.15
N LEU A 163 9.89 18.00 -31.34
CA LEU A 163 9.31 18.29 -32.65
C LEU A 163 9.70 19.72 -33.04
N GLN A 164 10.99 19.92 -33.29
CA GLN A 164 11.50 21.17 -33.82
C GLN A 164 10.95 21.29 -35.25
N THR A 165 10.12 22.31 -35.46
CA THR A 165 9.53 22.74 -36.73
C THR A 165 8.42 21.84 -37.28
N LYS A 166 7.19 22.32 -37.15
CA LYS A 166 6.10 21.91 -38.05
C LYS A 166 6.43 22.53 -39.42
N PRO A 167 6.45 21.76 -40.52
CA PRO A 167 6.63 22.35 -41.84
C PRO A 167 5.53 23.37 -42.11
N SER A 168 5.87 24.42 -42.86
CA SER A 168 4.91 25.45 -43.25
C SER A 168 3.79 24.81 -44.09
N PHE A 169 2.54 25.21 -43.86
CA PHE A 169 1.39 24.69 -44.58
C PHE A 169 1.53 25.05 -46.08
N GLY A 170 1.90 24.07 -46.91
CA GLY A 170 2.05 24.26 -48.37
C GLY A 170 3.40 23.85 -48.95
N GLU A 171 4.39 23.45 -48.14
CA GLU A 171 5.62 22.87 -48.68
C GLU A 171 5.38 21.45 -49.18
N THR A 172 5.54 21.24 -50.49
CA THR A 172 5.53 19.91 -51.11
C THR A 172 6.83 19.20 -50.74
N VAL A 173 6.81 18.39 -49.67
CA VAL A 173 7.98 17.65 -49.21
C VAL A 173 8.35 16.61 -50.28
N GLN A 174 9.53 16.77 -50.89
CA GLN A 174 9.97 15.96 -52.04
C GLN A 174 10.33 14.51 -51.68
N ALA A 175 10.60 14.23 -50.40
CA ALA A 175 10.84 12.89 -49.90
C ALA A 175 10.22 12.70 -48.50
N PRO A 176 9.66 11.52 -48.18
CA PRO A 176 9.12 11.25 -46.86
C PRO A 176 10.19 11.40 -45.77
N PRO A 177 9.82 11.86 -44.56
CA PRO A 177 10.77 12.04 -43.46
C PRO A 177 11.42 10.71 -43.08
N GLU A 178 12.75 10.68 -43.03
CA GLU A 178 13.50 9.52 -42.55
C GLU A 178 13.35 9.41 -41.03
N LEU A 179 12.83 8.26 -40.57
CA LEU A 179 12.73 7.96 -39.15
C LEU A 179 14.15 7.79 -38.60
N PRO A 180 14.52 8.46 -37.48
CA PRO A 180 15.84 8.27 -36.90
C PRO A 180 16.00 6.80 -36.54
N GLU A 181 17.04 6.16 -37.07
CA GLU A 181 17.38 4.79 -36.73
C GLU A 181 17.62 4.71 -35.23
N LEU A 182 16.68 4.09 -34.52
CA LEU A 182 16.85 3.80 -33.11
C LEU A 182 18.08 2.90 -33.02
N LYS A 183 19.19 3.43 -32.51
CA LYS A 183 20.33 2.63 -32.07
C LYS A 183 19.84 1.77 -30.92
N ILE A 184 19.21 0.64 -31.22
CA ILE A 184 18.83 -0.39 -30.26
C ILE A 184 20.16 -0.94 -29.76
N LYS A 185 20.74 -0.26 -28.77
CA LYS A 185 21.86 -0.82 -28.01
C LYS A 185 21.33 -2.14 -27.49
N GLU A 186 21.96 -3.22 -27.96
CA GLU A 186 21.77 -4.63 -27.62
C GLU A 186 20.87 -4.79 -26.40
N THR A 187 19.72 -5.42 -26.60
CA THR A 187 18.70 -5.67 -25.56
C THR A 187 19.40 -5.98 -24.24
N LYS A 188 19.51 -4.97 -23.37
CA LYS A 188 20.07 -5.16 -22.04
C LYS A 188 19.11 -6.11 -21.36
N TYR A 189 19.47 -7.39 -21.35
CA TYR A 189 18.78 -8.39 -20.57
C TYR A 189 18.93 -7.94 -19.13
N LEU A 190 17.90 -7.25 -18.63
CA LEU A 190 17.82 -6.89 -17.23
C LEU A 190 17.70 -8.22 -16.50
N GLU A 191 18.81 -8.69 -15.93
CA GLU A 191 18.88 -9.96 -15.19
C GLU A 191 17.80 -10.04 -14.09
N ASN A 192 17.38 -8.86 -13.61
CA ASN A 192 16.45 -8.68 -12.51
C ASN A 192 15.00 -8.30 -12.93
N VAL A 193 14.57 -8.50 -14.18
CA VAL A 193 13.14 -8.32 -14.52
C VAL A 193 12.30 -9.30 -13.69
N PRO A 194 11.24 -8.83 -13.01
CA PRO A 194 10.35 -9.72 -12.29
C PRO A 194 9.70 -10.74 -13.21
N LYS A 195 10.19 -11.99 -13.15
CA LYS A 195 9.56 -13.11 -13.82
C LYS A 195 8.19 -13.34 -13.22
N VAL A 196 7.21 -13.38 -14.12
CA VAL A 196 5.83 -13.65 -13.83
C VAL A 196 5.64 -15.15 -13.98
N ASN A 197 5.06 -15.81 -12.98
CA ASN A 197 4.71 -17.23 -13.07
C ASN A 197 3.46 -17.41 -13.97
N ASN A 198 3.08 -18.66 -14.28
CA ASN A 198 1.91 -18.98 -15.13
C ASN A 198 0.58 -18.37 -14.63
N MET A 199 0.55 -17.91 -13.37
CA MET A 199 -0.61 -17.29 -12.72
C MET A 199 -0.61 -15.75 -12.81
N GLY A 200 0.35 -15.13 -13.51
CA GLY A 200 0.42 -13.68 -13.60
C GLY A 200 1.03 -12.98 -12.37
N GLN A 201 1.59 -13.73 -11.41
CA GLN A 201 2.12 -13.18 -10.15
C GLN A 201 3.64 -13.03 -10.20
N THR A 202 4.16 -11.96 -9.59
CA THR A 202 5.60 -11.74 -9.47
C THR A 202 6.21 -12.69 -8.45
N GLU A 203 7.15 -13.55 -8.86
CA GLU A 203 7.80 -14.48 -7.93
C GLU A 203 8.67 -13.76 -6.90
N SER A 204 8.74 -14.27 -5.66
CA SER A 204 9.61 -13.72 -4.62
C SER A 204 11.09 -13.89 -4.97
N MET A 205 11.94 -12.92 -4.58
CA MET A 205 13.38 -12.94 -4.87
C MET A 205 14.08 -14.19 -4.32
N ALA A 206 13.69 -14.65 -3.13
CA ALA A 206 14.26 -15.85 -2.52
C ALA A 206 13.97 -17.11 -3.37
N ARG A 207 12.74 -17.24 -3.88
CA ARG A 207 12.37 -18.34 -4.78
C ARG A 207 13.16 -18.30 -6.08
N ARG A 208 13.40 -17.10 -6.63
CA ARG A 208 14.23 -16.94 -7.84
C ARG A 208 15.67 -17.38 -7.64
N GLN A 209 16.28 -17.02 -6.50
CA GLN A 209 17.64 -17.45 -6.18
C GLN A 209 17.72 -18.96 -5.99
N ALA A 210 16.75 -19.56 -5.29
CA ALA A 210 16.69 -21.02 -5.12
C ALA A 210 16.53 -21.76 -6.46
N LEU A 211 15.56 -21.33 -7.31
CA LEU A 211 15.36 -21.91 -8.63
C LEU A 211 16.53 -21.62 -9.58
N GLY A 212 17.21 -20.49 -9.43
CA GLY A 212 18.40 -20.15 -10.19
C GLY A 212 19.53 -21.15 -9.95
N LYS A 213 19.82 -21.45 -8.67
CA LYS A 213 20.84 -22.45 -8.29
C LYS A 213 20.49 -23.84 -8.84
N GLN A 214 19.26 -24.30 -8.62
CA GLN A 214 18.79 -25.59 -9.14
C GLN A 214 18.89 -25.69 -10.67
N ARG A 215 18.58 -24.61 -11.39
CA ARG A 215 18.72 -24.55 -12.85
C ARG A 215 20.17 -24.67 -13.29
N LEU A 216 21.09 -23.98 -12.62
CA LEU A 216 22.52 -24.07 -12.92
C LEU A 216 23.04 -25.49 -12.70
N GLU A 217 22.71 -26.10 -11.56
CA GLU A 217 23.06 -27.50 -11.26
C GLU A 217 22.53 -28.48 -12.32
N LEU A 218 21.28 -28.30 -12.77
CA LEU A 218 20.69 -29.12 -13.84
C LEU A 218 21.40 -28.93 -15.19
N ILE A 219 21.74 -27.69 -15.52
CA ILE A 219 22.48 -27.36 -16.75
C ILE A 219 23.87 -27.99 -16.72
N GLU A 220 24.55 -27.96 -15.58
CA GLU A 220 25.87 -28.58 -15.39
C GLU A 220 25.81 -30.10 -15.54
N LYS A 221 24.86 -30.76 -14.86
CA LYS A 221 24.62 -32.22 -15.02
C LYS A 221 24.32 -32.60 -16.47
N TYR A 222 23.50 -31.80 -17.16
CA TYR A 222 23.20 -32.03 -18.57
C TYR A 222 24.44 -31.86 -19.46
N ARG A 223 25.29 -30.86 -19.19
CA ARG A 223 26.55 -30.66 -19.90
C ARG A 223 27.52 -31.82 -19.68
N GLU A 224 27.60 -32.38 -18.48
CA GLU A 224 28.38 -33.58 -18.20
C GLU A 224 27.89 -34.79 -18.99
N LEU A 225 26.57 -35.04 -18.98
CA LEU A 225 25.94 -36.11 -19.75
C LEU A 225 26.16 -35.95 -21.27
N MET A 226 26.09 -34.72 -21.79
CA MET A 226 26.37 -34.47 -23.20
C MET A 226 27.86 -34.59 -23.54
N LYS A 227 28.76 -34.31 -22.60
CA LYS A 227 30.20 -34.55 -22.78
C LYS A 227 30.52 -36.05 -22.82
N THR A 228 29.87 -36.87 -21.99
CA THR A 228 30.06 -38.33 -22.02
C THR A 228 29.47 -38.93 -23.30
N LYS A 229 28.30 -38.47 -23.76
CA LYS A 229 27.69 -38.95 -25.02
C LYS A 229 28.49 -38.59 -26.29
N ARG A 230 29.34 -37.56 -26.22
CA ARG A 230 30.22 -37.16 -27.33
C ARG A 230 31.53 -37.95 -27.40
N LYS A 231 31.90 -38.67 -26.33
CA LYS A 231 33.02 -39.60 -26.33
C LYS A 231 32.53 -40.99 -26.74
#